data_AF-A0A6P2D3U8-F1
#
_entry.id   AF-A0A6P2D3U8-F1
#
_cell.length_a   1.000
_cell.length_b   1.000
_cell.length_c   1.000
_cell.angle_alpha   90.00
_cell.angle_beta   90.00
_cell.angle_gamma   90.00
#
_symmetry.space_group_name_H-M   'P 1'
#
loop_
_entity.id
_entity.type
_entity.pdbx_description
1 polymer ?
#
loop_
_entity_poly.entity_id
_entity_poly.type
_entity_poly.pdbx_seq_one_letter_code
_entity_poly.pdbx_strand_id
1 'polypeptide(L)' 'MNETDEPLRVGDRVRHSESDATGVIASVNLLPPGAVGHGFTYHVNWNGESHPRAEGVSRQELVLLPSEN' A
#
# COMPACT_ATOMS: atom_id res chain seq x y z
N MET A 1 -4.32 -12.57 -20.07
CA MET A 1 -4.43 -13.08 -18.70
C MET A 1 -4.73 -11.88 -17.84
N ASN A 2 -5.89 -11.88 -17.17
CA ASN A 2 -6.27 -10.81 -16.27
C ASN A 2 -5.41 -10.98 -15.01
N GLU A 3 -4.29 -10.27 -14.92
CA GLU A 3 -3.77 -9.90 -13.60
C GLU A 3 -4.82 -8.97 -13.01
N THR A 4 -5.74 -9.56 -12.26
CA THR A 4 -6.75 -8.85 -11.51
C THR A 4 -5.98 -7.86 -10.62
N ASP A 5 -6.10 -6.57 -10.89
CA ASP A 5 -5.68 -5.48 -10.00
C ASP A 5 -6.56 -5.54 -8.75
N GLU A 6 -6.40 -6.60 -7.96
CA GLU A 6 -7.12 -6.76 -6.72
C GLU A 6 -6.60 -5.70 -5.75
N PRO A 7 -7.51 -4.97 -5.08
CA PRO A 7 -7.10 -4.00 -4.08
C PRO A 7 -6.33 -4.72 -2.98
N LEU A 8 -5.21 -4.13 -2.55
CA LEU A 8 -4.44 -4.65 -1.43
C LEU A 8 -5.33 -4.64 -0.18
N ARG A 9 -5.15 -5.62 0.69
CA ARG A 9 -5.97 -5.78 1.89
C ARG A 9 -5.13 -5.49 3.12
N VAL A 10 -5.82 -5.14 4.20
CA VAL A 10 -5.19 -5.01 5.51
C VAL A 10 -4.53 -6.35 5.88
N GLY A 11 -3.25 -6.28 6.28
CA GLY A 11 -2.41 -7.45 6.56
C GLY A 11 -1.50 -7.88 5.40
N ASP A 12 -1.72 -7.39 4.18
CA ASP A 12 -0.80 -7.68 3.07
C ASP A 12 0.58 -7.08 3.33
N ARG A 13 1.61 -7.86 3.04
CA ARG A 13 3.00 -7.39 3.03
C ARG A 13 3.26 -6.67 1.72
N VAL A 14 3.81 -5.48 1.81
CA VAL A 14 4.11 -4.64 0.66
C VAL A 14 5.52 -4.07 0.75
N ARG A 15 6.08 -3.74 -0.41
CA ARG A 15 7.29 -2.95 -0.53
C ARG A 15 6.95 -1.64 -1.22
N HIS A 16 7.62 -0.55 -0.81
CA HIS A 16 7.54 0.70 -1.54
C HIS A 16 8.17 0.53 -2.93
N SER A 17 7.61 1.15 -3.97
CA SER A 17 8.13 1.02 -5.33
C SER A 17 9.42 1.84 -5.51
N GLU A 18 9.52 2.99 -4.86
CA GLU A 18 10.67 3.90 -4.96
C GLU A 18 11.70 3.69 -3.84
N SER A 19 11.46 2.77 -2.92
CA SER A 19 12.37 2.51 -1.79
C SER A 19 12.34 1.04 -1.39
N ASP A 20 13.44 0.49 -0.87
CA ASP A 20 13.47 -0.88 -0.34
C ASP A 20 12.78 -1.04 1.03
N ALA A 21 11.97 -0.06 1.43
CA ALA A 21 11.13 -0.12 2.61
C ALA A 21 10.06 -1.19 2.44
N THR A 22 9.96 -2.09 3.42
CA THR A 22 8.93 -3.12 3.48
C THR A 22 7.99 -2.82 4.63
N GLY A 23 6.72 -3.16 4.48
CA GLY A 23 5.71 -2.85 5.48
C GLY A 23 4.48 -3.72 5.34
N VAL A 24 3.50 -3.47 6.20
CA VAL A 24 2.22 -4.17 6.19
C VAL A 24 1.09 -3.16 6.08
N ILE A 25 0.11 -3.43 5.21
CA ILE A 25 -1.09 -2.59 5.11
C ILE A 25 -1.83 -2.62 6.44
N ALA A 26 -1.93 -1.48 7.09
CA ALA A 26 -2.66 -1.29 8.34
C ALA A 26 -4.12 -0.92 8.09
N SER A 27 -4.37 -0.06 7.08
CA SER A 27 -5.72 0.41 6.75
C SER A 27 -5.83 0.73 5.26
N VAL A 28 -7.05 0.64 4.72
CA VAL A 28 -7.37 1.04 3.35
C VAL A 28 -8.56 2.01 3.39
N ASN A 29 -8.37 3.21 2.86
CA ASN A 29 -9.40 4.24 2.80
C ASN A 29 -9.76 4.51 1.34
N LEU A 30 -11.05 4.54 1.02
CA LEU A 30 -11.50 4.99 -0.30
C LEU A 30 -11.40 6.51 -0.36
N LEU A 31 -10.75 7.05 -1.39
CA LEU A 31 -10.71 8.50 -1.58
C LEU A 31 -12.11 9.04 -1.88
N PRO A 32 -12.49 10.19 -1.30
CA PRO A 32 -13.78 10.79 -1.56
C PRO A 32 -13.89 11.22 -3.04
N PRO A 33 -15.09 11.14 -3.63
CA PRO A 33 -15.32 11.60 -5.00
C PRO A 33 -14.99 13.10 -5.10
N GLY A 34 -13.99 13.44 -5.90
CA GLY A 34 -13.49 14.82 -6.07
C GLY A 34 -12.07 15.08 -5.57
N ALA A 35 -11.46 14.12 -4.85
CA ALA A 35 -10.01 14.13 -4.66
C ALA A 35 -9.29 13.93 -6.01
N VAL A 36 -8.17 14.62 -6.23
CA VAL A 36 -7.37 14.43 -7.44
C VAL A 36 -6.75 13.03 -7.39
N GLY A 37 -7.29 12.13 -8.20
CA GLY A 37 -6.95 10.71 -8.20
C GLY A 37 -8.15 9.84 -7.81
N HIS A 38 -8.59 8.97 -8.71
CA HIS A 38 -9.52 7.88 -8.38
C HIS A 38 -8.71 6.75 -7.74
N GLY A 39 -9.02 6.37 -6.49
CA GLY A 39 -8.33 5.23 -5.89
C GLY A 39 -8.56 5.02 -4.40
N PHE A 40 -7.86 4.02 -3.89
CA PHE A 40 -7.72 3.72 -2.47
C PHE A 40 -6.41 4.32 -1.96
N THR A 41 -6.45 4.93 -0.79
CA THR A 41 -5.29 5.31 -0.01
C THR A 41 -4.97 4.18 0.98
N TYR A 42 -3.74 3.70 0.95
CA TYR A 42 -3.27 2.61 1.79
C TYR A 42 -2.40 3.19 2.89
N HIS A 43 -2.69 2.86 4.14
CA HIS A 43 -1.83 3.20 5.27
C HIS A 43 -0.94 2.00 5.54
N VAL A 44 0.37 2.20 5.49
CA VAL A 44 1.35 1.11 5.65
C VAL A 44 2.17 1.34 6.91
N ASN A 45 2.24 0.31 7.74
CA ASN A 45 3.21 0.24 8.83
C ASN A 45 4.54 -0.25 8.27
N TRP A 46 5.44 0.68 7.98
CA TRP A 46 6.79 0.39 7.48
C TRP A 46 7.69 -0.19 8.56
N ASN A 47 8.50 -1.17 8.19
CA ASN A 47 9.53 -1.75 9.03
C ASN A 47 10.79 -0.89 8.93
N GLY A 48 10.96 0.05 9.87
CA GLY A 48 12.16 0.88 9.99
C GLY A 48 11.85 2.27 10.57
N GLU A 49 12.75 2.81 11.39
CA GLU A 49 12.57 4.11 12.09
C GLU A 49 12.51 5.33 11.14
N SER A 50 12.93 5.20 9.88
CA SER A 50 13.09 6.34 8.95
C SER A 50 11.86 6.70 8.13
N HIS A 51 10.78 5.90 8.13
CA HIS A 51 9.55 6.27 7.43
C HIS A 51 8.55 6.84 8.42
N PRO A 52 8.08 8.09 8.23
CA PRO A 52 7.03 8.65 9.08
C PRO A 52 5.84 7.70 9.09
N ARG A 53 5.37 7.39 10.30
CA ARG A 53 4.28 6.45 10.58
C ARG A 53 3.11 6.67 9.61
N ALA A 54 2.83 5.66 8.78
CA ALA A 54 1.61 5.53 7.98
C ALA A 54 1.29 6.76 7.12
N GLU A 55 2.12 7.05 6.12
CA GLU A 55 1.70 7.92 5.03
C GLU A 55 0.63 7.22 4.19
N GLY A 56 -0.35 7.99 3.72
CA GLY A 56 -1.35 7.51 2.79
C GLY A 56 -0.73 7.34 1.41
N VAL A 57 -0.33 6.12 1.09
CA VAL A 57 0.31 5.77 -0.19
C VAL A 57 -0.70 5.25 -1.20
N SER A 58 -0.43 5.47 -2.47
CA SER A 58 -1.25 4.98 -3.57
C SER A 58 -0.92 3.53 -3.91
N ARG A 59 -1.86 2.80 -4.52
CA ARG A 59 -1.63 1.41 -4.99
C ARG A 59 -0.39 1.29 -5.90
N GLN A 60 -0.14 2.31 -6.72
CA GLN A 60 0.95 2.34 -7.70
C GLN A 60 2.33 2.43 -7.04
N GLU A 61 2.39 2.96 -5.82
CA GLU A 61 3.62 3.07 -5.03
C GLU A 61 3.90 1.81 -4.23
N LEU A 62 3.00 0.82 -4.28
CA LEU A 62 3.05 -0.39 -3.47
C LEU A 62 3.17 -1.62 -4.35
N VAL A 63 4.20 -2.42 -4.07
CA VAL A 63 4.40 -3.73 -4.67
C VAL A 63 4.00 -4.78 -3.65
N LEU A 64 3.01 -5.62 -4.00
CA LEU A 64 2.60 -6.75 -3.17
C LEU A 64 3.76 -7.74 -3.06
N LEU A 65 4.15 -8.07 -1.83
CA LEU A 65 5.14 -9.10 -1.58
C LEU A 65 4.44 -10.45 -1.41
N PRO A 66 5.00 -11.55 -1.95
CA PRO A 66 4.47 -12.87 -1.69
C PRO A 66 4.49 -13.14 -0.19
N SER A 67 3.39 -13.66 0.33
CA SER A 67 3.39 -14.23 1.69
C SER A 67 4.22 -15.52 1.63
N GLU A 68 5.38 -15.52 2.26
CA GLU A 68 6.14 -16.75 2.49
C GLU A 68 5.29 -17.65 3.40
N ASN A 69 4.68 -18.66 2.80
CA ASN A 69 3.96 -19.73 3.47
C ASN A 69 4.88 -20.94 3.65
#